data_AF-A0AAW8LCK3-F1
#
_entry.id   AF-A0AAW8LCK3-F1
#
_cell.length_a   1.000
_cell.length_b   1.000
_cell.length_c   1.000
_cell.angle_alpha   90.00
_cell.angle_beta   90.00
_cell.angle_gamma   90.00
#
_symmetry.space_group_name_H-M   'P 1'
#
loop_
_entity.id
_entity.type
_entity.pdbx_description
1 polymer ?
#
loop_
_entity_poly.entity_id
_entity_poly.type
_entity_poly.pdbx_seq_one_letter_code
_entity_poly.pdbx_strand_id
1 'polypeptide(L)'
;MKYLFIGLLILASGMLYFMHQSNKAAAERLKQAEITNQKRLEQNKIDAINAEKAAQTRRLEAEKSKQLKSEDIKLITEKRDQDFKQEQQEKTLEAVKAIEEKARRNLFDPDAAKFRNIKGNCGEINAKNKVGGYTGYRRFIYDKEFDSISIEGDEKDFYAPWMMDILWEKKCP
;
A
#
# COMPACT_ATOMS: atom_id res chain seq x y z
N MET A 1 -6.53 -108.61 2.97
CA MET A 1 -6.78 -107.56 3.99
C MET A 1 -5.55 -106.68 4.29
N LYS A 2 -4.33 -107.21 4.49
CA LYS A 2 -3.15 -106.40 4.87
C LYS A 2 -2.73 -105.28 3.87
N TYR A 3 -2.81 -105.49 2.55
CA TYR A 3 -2.36 -104.50 1.56
C TYR A 3 -3.34 -103.32 1.34
N LEU A 4 -4.63 -103.49 1.62
CA LEU A 4 -5.63 -102.42 1.55
C LEU A 4 -5.37 -101.34 2.62
N PHE A 5 -5.00 -101.76 3.83
CA PHE A 5 -4.64 -100.83 4.91
C PHE A 5 -3.37 -100.04 4.60
N ILE A 6 -2.38 -100.65 3.94
CA ILE A 6 -1.15 -99.98 3.53
C ILE A 6 -1.45 -98.91 2.46
N GLY A 7 -2.29 -99.23 1.46
CA GLY A 7 -2.72 -98.26 0.45
C GLY A 7 -3.49 -97.06 1.04
N LEU A 8 -4.34 -97.32 2.04
CA LEU A 8 -5.10 -96.28 2.75
C LEU A 8 -4.20 -95.36 3.58
N LEU A 9 -3.18 -95.92 4.24
CA LEU A 9 -2.19 -95.14 5.00
C LEU A 9 -1.35 -94.22 4.10
N ILE A 10 -0.93 -94.72 2.93
CA ILE A 10 -0.17 -93.92 1.97
C ILE A 10 -1.05 -92.77 1.44
N LEU A 11 -2.30 -93.04 1.06
CA LEU A 11 -3.25 -92.02 0.62
C LEU A 11 -3.51 -90.98 1.72
N ALA A 12 -3.74 -91.41 2.97
CA ALA A 12 -3.95 -90.52 4.10
C ALA A 12 -2.71 -89.63 4.37
N SER A 13 -1.50 -90.20 4.31
CA SER A 13 -0.25 -89.46 4.50
C SER A 13 0.00 -88.42 3.39
N GLY A 14 -0.29 -88.76 2.13
CA GLY A 14 -0.24 -87.82 1.01
C GLY A 14 -1.26 -86.69 1.14
N MET A 15 -2.48 -86.99 1.58
CA MET A 15 -3.54 -85.99 1.82
C MET A 15 -3.15 -85.02 2.95
N LEU A 16 -2.59 -85.55 4.05
CA LEU A 16 -2.11 -84.74 5.18
C LEU A 16 -0.92 -83.85 4.80
N TYR A 17 0.02 -84.37 4.01
CA TYR A 17 1.14 -83.60 3.49
C TYR A 17 0.67 -82.44 2.60
N PHE A 18 -0.26 -82.71 1.68
CA PHE A 18 -0.84 -81.69 0.80
C PHE A 18 -1.65 -80.65 1.59
N MET A 19 -2.44 -81.08 2.58
CA MET A 19 -3.16 -80.18 3.49
C MET A 19 -2.20 -79.28 4.28
N HIS A 20 -1.11 -79.81 4.82
CA HIS A 20 -0.10 -79.02 5.54
C HIS A 20 0.61 -78.00 4.63
N GLN A 21 0.98 -78.40 3.41
CA GLN A 21 1.62 -77.51 2.44
C GLN A 21 0.68 -76.39 1.97
N SER A 22 -0.60 -76.72 1.73
CA SER A 22 -1.64 -75.74 1.38
C SER A 22 -1.88 -74.73 2.51
N ASN A 23 -1.93 -75.21 3.76
CA ASN A 23 -2.15 -74.35 4.93
C ASN A 23 -0.96 -73.40 5.18
N LYS A 24 0.27 -73.86 4.94
CA LYS A 24 1.47 -73.02 5.01
C LYS A 24 1.45 -71.91 3.95
N ALA A 25 1.09 -72.24 2.71
CA ALA A 25 0.97 -71.26 1.63
C ALA A 25 -0.14 -70.22 1.90
N ALA A 26 -1.24 -70.62 2.54
CA ALA A 26 -2.30 -69.70 2.96
C ALA A 26 -1.83 -68.72 4.05
N ALA A 27 -1.05 -69.19 5.03
CA ALA A 27 -0.49 -68.36 6.10
C ALA A 27 0.50 -67.30 5.57
N GLU A 28 1.33 -67.64 4.59
CA GLU A 28 2.27 -66.69 3.96
C GLU A 28 1.55 -65.60 3.15
N ARG A 29 0.49 -65.97 2.42
CA ARG A 29 -0.35 -65.00 1.69
C ARG A 29 -1.06 -64.03 2.63
N LEU A 30 -1.56 -64.51 3.77
CA LEU A 30 -2.18 -63.66 4.79
C LEU A 30 -1.19 -62.63 5.33
N LYS A 31 0.05 -63.04 5.65
CA LYS A 31 1.11 -62.12 6.09
C LYS A 31 1.49 -61.10 5.03
N GLN A 32 1.59 -61.52 3.76
CA GLN A 32 1.87 -60.60 2.65
C GLN A 32 0.73 -59.60 2.42
N ALA A 33 -0.52 -60.03 2.56
CA ALA A 33 -1.69 -59.17 2.47
C ALA A 33 -1.71 -58.14 3.62
N GLU A 34 -1.35 -58.55 4.84
CA GLU A 34 -1.22 -57.65 6.00
C GLU A 34 -0.12 -56.60 5.79
N ILE A 35 1.08 -57.01 5.37
CA ILE A 35 2.20 -56.10 5.08
C ILE A 35 1.83 -55.11 3.96
N THR A 36 1.14 -55.58 2.92
CA THR A 36 0.71 -54.72 1.80
C THR A 36 -0.31 -53.70 2.27
N ASN A 37 -1.27 -54.11 3.11
CA ASN A 37 -2.24 -53.18 3.71
C ASN A 37 -1.58 -52.15 4.63
N GLN A 38 -0.62 -52.56 5.48
CA GLN A 38 0.13 -51.63 6.34
C GLN A 38 0.93 -50.62 5.51
N LYS A 39 1.68 -51.08 4.50
CA LYS A 39 2.42 -50.18 3.60
C LYS A 39 1.50 -49.22 2.87
N ARG A 40 0.35 -49.70 2.39
CA ARG A 40 -0.65 -48.85 1.72
C ARG A 40 -1.24 -47.83 2.69
N LEU A 41 -1.47 -48.19 3.95
CA LEU A 41 -1.95 -47.27 4.98
C LEU A 41 -0.90 -46.19 5.29
N GLU A 42 0.36 -46.56 5.41
CA GLU A 42 1.47 -45.61 5.62
C GLU A 42 1.65 -44.68 4.42
N GLN A 43 1.63 -45.21 3.20
CA GLN A 43 1.71 -44.42 1.99
C GLN A 43 0.53 -43.44 1.88
N ASN A 44 -0.70 -43.91 2.12
CA ASN A 44 -1.88 -43.05 2.12
C ASN A 44 -1.77 -41.92 3.17
N LYS A 45 -1.18 -42.19 4.34
CA LYS A 45 -0.93 -41.15 5.36
C LYS A 45 0.10 -40.12 4.88
N ILE A 46 1.20 -40.57 4.29
CA ILE A 46 2.24 -39.70 3.73
C ILE A 46 1.68 -38.84 2.60
N ASP A 47 0.92 -39.45 1.69
CA ASP A 47 0.29 -38.77 0.57
C ASP A 47 -0.75 -37.74 1.06
N ALA A 48 -1.52 -38.07 2.11
CA ALA A 48 -2.45 -37.13 2.73
C ALA A 48 -1.72 -35.93 3.37
N ILE A 49 -0.63 -36.17 4.11
CA ILE A 49 0.19 -35.11 4.72
C ILE A 49 0.82 -34.22 3.64
N ASN A 50 1.34 -34.82 2.57
CA ASN A 50 1.93 -34.07 1.45
C ASN A 50 0.87 -33.26 0.70
N ALA A 51 -0.32 -33.82 0.48
CA ALA A 51 -1.44 -33.11 -0.14
C ALA A 51 -1.91 -31.94 0.73
N GLU A 52 -1.99 -32.11 2.05
CA GLU A 52 -2.35 -31.04 2.98
C GLU A 52 -1.28 -29.95 2.99
N LYS A 53 0.00 -30.31 3.08
CA LYS A 53 1.11 -29.35 3.04
C LYS A 53 1.13 -28.56 1.74
N ALA A 54 0.93 -29.23 0.60
CA ALA A 54 0.83 -28.57 -0.70
C ALA A 54 -0.38 -27.63 -0.77
N ALA A 55 -1.53 -28.03 -0.20
CA ALA A 55 -2.71 -27.18 -0.12
C ALA A 55 -2.49 -25.96 0.79
N GLN A 56 -1.83 -26.13 1.94
CA GLN A 56 -1.49 -25.04 2.86
C GLN A 56 -0.50 -24.05 2.23
N THR A 57 0.56 -24.53 1.59
CA THR A 57 1.54 -23.66 0.91
C THR A 57 0.85 -22.84 -0.18
N ARG A 58 0.00 -23.46 -1.01
CA ARG A 58 -0.77 -22.72 -2.04
C ARG A 58 -1.70 -21.66 -1.43
N ARG A 59 -2.34 -21.96 -0.29
CA ARG A 59 -3.18 -20.98 0.43
C ARG A 59 -2.36 -19.81 0.95
N LEU A 60 -1.22 -20.09 1.60
CA LEU A 60 -0.33 -19.05 2.13
C LEU A 60 0.28 -18.20 1.01
N GLU A 61 0.67 -18.79 -0.12
CA GLU A 61 1.16 -18.06 -1.30
C GLU A 61 0.05 -17.19 -1.92
N ALA A 62 -1.19 -17.70 -1.99
CA ALA A 62 -2.33 -16.95 -2.47
C ALA A 62 -2.69 -15.78 -1.53
N GLU A 63 -2.63 -15.98 -0.21
CA GLU A 63 -2.87 -14.93 0.77
C GLU A 63 -1.77 -13.87 0.74
N LYS A 64 -0.50 -14.29 0.73
CA LYS A 64 0.65 -13.39 0.64
C LYS A 64 0.62 -12.58 -0.67
N SER A 65 0.31 -13.21 -1.80
CA SER A 65 0.20 -12.49 -3.07
C SER A 65 -0.98 -11.51 -3.11
N LYS A 66 -2.10 -11.81 -2.43
CA LYS A 66 -3.20 -10.85 -2.24
C LYS A 66 -2.77 -9.68 -1.35
N GLN A 67 -2.06 -9.95 -0.25
CA GLN A 67 -1.55 -8.93 0.65
C GLN A 67 -0.57 -8.00 -0.08
N LEU A 68 0.41 -8.55 -0.79
CA LEU A 68 1.39 -7.78 -1.58
C LEU A 68 0.68 -6.89 -2.60
N LYS A 69 -0.29 -7.42 -3.37
CA LYS A 69 -1.07 -6.60 -4.31
C LYS A 69 -1.84 -5.48 -3.62
N SER A 70 -2.41 -5.75 -2.45
CA SER A 70 -3.15 -4.73 -1.69
C SER A 70 -2.22 -3.65 -1.12
N GLU A 71 -1.01 -4.02 -0.72
CA GLU A 71 0.02 -3.11 -0.22
C GLU A 71 0.58 -2.25 -1.36
N ASP A 72 0.87 -2.86 -2.52
CA ASP A 72 1.29 -2.15 -3.73
C ASP A 72 0.23 -1.11 -4.15
N ILE A 73 -1.05 -1.47 -4.13
CA ILE A 73 -2.15 -0.54 -4.44
C ILE A 73 -2.16 0.63 -3.45
N LYS A 74 -2.05 0.37 -2.14
CA LYS A 74 -2.00 1.42 -1.12
C LYS A 74 -0.82 2.36 -1.33
N LEU A 75 0.37 1.81 -1.55
CA LEU A 75 1.59 2.58 -1.76
C LEU A 75 1.51 3.44 -3.03
N ILE A 76 0.94 2.90 -4.11
CA ILE A 76 0.70 3.66 -5.35
C ILE A 76 -0.28 4.81 -5.11
N THR A 77 -1.37 4.58 -4.36
CA THR A 77 -2.35 5.62 -4.05
C THR A 77 -1.74 6.70 -3.17
N GLU A 78 -1.03 6.34 -2.10
CA GLU A 78 -0.38 7.29 -1.20
C GLU A 78 0.67 8.13 -1.94
N LYS A 79 1.47 7.51 -2.80
CA LYS A 79 2.44 8.23 -3.62
C LYS A 79 1.76 9.20 -4.58
N ARG A 80 0.68 8.79 -5.24
CA ARG A 80 -0.11 9.68 -6.11
C ARG A 80 -0.68 10.87 -5.34
N ASP A 81 -1.20 10.64 -4.14
CA ASP A 81 -1.74 11.72 -3.29
C ASP A 81 -0.64 12.68 -2.82
N GLN A 82 0.57 12.17 -2.55
CA GLN A 82 1.74 12.97 -2.23
C GLN A 82 2.20 13.80 -3.43
N ASP A 83 2.33 13.18 -4.59
CA ASP A 83 2.73 13.85 -5.83
C ASP A 83 1.73 14.97 -6.19
N PHE A 84 0.43 14.71 -6.05
CA PHE A 84 -0.61 15.72 -6.25
C PHE A 84 -0.52 16.89 -5.26
N LYS A 85 -0.27 16.60 -3.97
CA LYS A 85 -0.07 17.65 -2.95
C LYS A 85 1.18 18.47 -3.22
N GLN A 86 2.27 17.83 -3.64
CA GLN A 86 3.52 18.50 -4.00
C GLN A 86 3.33 19.41 -5.20
N GLU A 87 2.69 18.92 -6.26
CA GLU A 87 2.38 19.72 -7.45
C GLU A 87 1.50 20.95 -7.10
N GLN A 88 0.49 20.77 -6.25
CA GLN A 88 -0.36 21.87 -5.80
C GLN A 88 0.42 22.88 -4.94
N GLN A 89 1.34 22.41 -4.10
CA GLN A 89 2.20 23.27 -3.28
C GLN A 89 3.19 24.04 -4.16
N GLU A 90 3.77 23.42 -5.18
CA GLU A 90 4.67 24.07 -6.13
C GLU A 90 3.94 25.16 -6.93
N LYS A 91 2.75 24.86 -7.47
CA LYS A 91 1.89 25.86 -8.13
C LYS A 91 1.52 27.02 -7.21
N THR A 92 1.21 26.73 -5.95
CA THR A 92 0.91 27.76 -4.96
C THR A 92 2.14 28.63 -4.69
N LEU A 93 3.31 28.01 -4.54
CA LEU A 93 4.57 28.70 -4.32
C LEU A 93 4.94 29.60 -5.52
N GLU A 94 4.77 29.10 -6.74
CA GLU A 94 4.98 29.87 -7.97
C GLU A 94 4.03 31.07 -8.06
N ALA A 95 2.74 30.86 -7.78
CA ALA A 95 1.75 31.94 -7.75
C ALA A 95 2.09 33.00 -6.69
N VAL A 96 2.53 32.58 -5.50
CA VAL A 96 2.98 33.49 -4.43
C VAL A 96 4.19 34.30 -4.88
N LYS A 97 5.21 33.66 -5.46
CA LYS A 97 6.39 34.36 -5.98
C LYS A 97 6.03 35.40 -7.03
N ALA A 98 5.17 35.05 -7.98
CA ALA A 98 4.71 35.98 -9.00
C ALA A 98 4.00 37.20 -8.40
N ILE A 99 3.20 37.00 -7.35
CA ILE A 99 2.52 38.10 -6.65
C ILE A 99 3.53 38.97 -5.89
N GLU A 100 4.50 38.36 -5.19
CA GLU A 100 5.57 39.09 -4.51
C GLU A 100 6.36 39.97 -5.49
N GLU A 101 6.76 39.43 -6.64
CA GLU A 101 7.46 40.18 -7.68
C GLU A 101 6.66 41.40 -8.14
N LYS A 102 5.35 41.24 -8.36
CA LYS A 102 4.46 42.35 -8.75
C LYS A 102 4.36 43.39 -7.64
N ALA A 103 4.22 42.96 -6.39
CA ALA A 103 4.13 43.84 -5.23
C ALA A 103 5.43 44.61 -4.98
N ARG A 104 6.58 44.03 -5.32
CA ARG A 104 7.91 44.68 -5.23
C ARG A 104 8.08 45.86 -6.18
N ARG A 105 7.45 45.84 -7.36
CA ARG A 105 7.68 46.84 -8.44
C ARG A 105 7.48 48.30 -8.03
N ASN A 106 6.54 48.56 -7.12
CA ASN A 106 6.16 49.92 -6.74
C ASN A 106 6.74 50.35 -5.37
N LEU A 107 7.64 49.55 -4.79
CA LEU A 107 8.29 49.88 -3.53
C LEU A 107 9.55 50.72 -3.72
N PHE A 108 9.91 51.50 -2.70
CA PHE A 108 11.14 52.28 -2.70
C PHE A 108 12.41 51.41 -2.67
N ASP A 109 12.40 50.33 -1.87
CA ASP A 109 13.45 49.31 -1.81
C ASP A 109 12.79 47.93 -2.02
N PRO A 110 12.70 47.46 -3.29
CA PRO A 110 12.04 46.21 -3.67
C PRO A 110 12.68 44.96 -3.03
N ASP A 111 14.00 44.94 -2.90
CA ASP A 111 14.76 43.79 -2.42
C ASP A 111 14.64 43.63 -0.90
N ALA A 112 14.49 44.74 -0.17
CA ALA A 112 14.29 44.71 1.27
C ALA A 112 12.86 44.34 1.71
N ALA A 113 11.93 44.18 0.76
CA ALA A 113 10.53 43.90 1.07
C ALA A 113 10.35 42.50 1.66
N LYS A 114 9.59 42.44 2.77
CA LYS A 114 9.26 41.22 3.48
C LYS A 114 7.78 40.94 3.35
N PHE A 115 7.43 39.70 3.03
CA PHE A 115 6.07 39.25 2.83
C PHE A 115 5.65 38.26 3.92
N ARG A 116 4.37 38.26 4.28
CA ARG A 116 3.77 37.23 5.15
C ARG A 116 2.27 37.11 4.89
N ASN A 117 1.67 36.05 5.43
CA ASN A 117 0.22 35.83 5.40
C ASN A 117 -0.38 35.92 3.98
N ILE A 118 0.36 35.50 2.95
CA ILE A 118 -0.13 35.49 1.58
C ILE A 118 -1.15 34.37 1.41
N LYS A 119 -2.36 34.73 1.00
CA LYS A 119 -3.47 33.83 0.69
C LYS A 119 -4.13 34.27 -0.61
N GLY A 120 -4.04 33.41 -1.63
CA GLY A 120 -4.53 33.75 -2.96
C GLY A 120 -3.84 35.01 -3.48
N ASN A 121 -4.61 36.08 -3.68
CA ASN A 121 -4.11 37.35 -4.21
C ASN A 121 -3.77 38.39 -3.12
N CYS A 122 -3.95 38.06 -1.85
CA CYS A 122 -3.84 39.01 -0.75
C CYS A 122 -2.72 38.62 0.20
N GLY A 123 -2.14 39.60 0.88
CA GLY A 123 -1.13 39.34 1.90
C GLY A 123 -0.70 40.59 2.63
N GLU A 124 0.36 40.45 3.41
CA GLU A 124 0.98 41.58 4.10
C GLU A 124 2.41 41.79 3.61
N ILE A 125 2.76 43.06 3.44
CA ILE A 125 4.06 43.51 2.96
C ILE A 125 4.65 44.54 3.92
N ASN A 126 5.93 44.39 4.23
CA ASN A 126 6.70 45.37 4.99
C ASN A 126 7.88 45.81 4.14
N ALA A 127 7.92 47.10 3.81
CA ALA A 127 8.91 47.70 2.93
C ALA A 127 9.53 48.92 3.61
N LYS A 128 10.75 49.28 3.19
CA LYS A 128 11.40 50.50 3.68
C LYS A 128 10.75 51.73 3.05
N ASN A 129 10.65 52.81 3.83
CA ASN A 129 10.29 54.13 3.34
C ASN A 129 11.50 54.84 2.70
N LYS A 130 11.30 56.07 2.21
CA LYS A 130 12.35 56.89 1.57
C LYS A 130 13.58 57.16 2.47
N VAL A 131 13.45 57.03 3.79
CA VAL A 131 14.54 57.20 4.76
C VAL A 131 15.17 55.86 5.21
N GLY A 132 14.78 54.74 4.58
CA GLY A 132 15.36 53.41 4.82
C GLY A 132 14.80 52.66 6.02
N GLY A 133 13.78 53.19 6.70
CA GLY A 133 13.13 52.56 7.85
C GLY A 133 11.92 51.70 7.47
N TYR A 134 11.72 50.57 8.14
CA TYR A 134 10.50 49.77 8.02
C TYR A 134 9.38 50.42 8.84
N THR A 135 8.20 50.59 8.24
CA THR A 135 7.03 51.22 8.88
C THR A 135 6.03 50.19 9.44
N GLY A 136 6.28 48.90 9.22
CA GLY A 136 5.41 47.81 9.65
C GLY A 136 4.77 47.09 8.47
N TYR A 137 4.12 45.96 8.77
CA TYR A 137 3.38 45.21 7.76
C TYR A 137 2.08 45.93 7.43
N ARG A 138 1.84 46.13 6.13
CA ARG A 138 0.63 46.71 5.57
C ARG A 138 -0.02 45.70 4.64
N ARG A 139 -1.34 45.71 4.56
CA ARG A 139 -2.06 44.81 3.66
C ARG A 139 -1.82 45.19 2.21
N PHE A 140 -1.76 44.19 1.34
CA PHE A 140 -1.81 44.39 -0.11
C PHE A 140 -2.82 43.45 -0.77
N ILE A 141 -3.41 43.92 -1.86
CA ILE A 141 -4.33 43.14 -2.70
C ILE A 141 -3.81 43.20 -4.14
N TYR A 142 -3.61 42.03 -4.74
CA TYR A 142 -3.32 41.88 -6.15
C TYR A 142 -4.61 41.72 -6.95
N ASP A 143 -4.84 42.65 -7.87
CA ASP A 143 -5.94 42.57 -8.83
C ASP A 143 -5.48 41.87 -10.11
N LYS A 144 -6.01 40.67 -10.34
CA LYS A 144 -5.72 39.87 -11.54
C LYS A 144 -6.28 40.47 -12.83
N GLU A 145 -7.40 41.19 -12.74
CA GLU A 145 -8.08 41.77 -13.91
C GLU A 145 -7.29 42.96 -14.47
N PHE A 146 -6.76 43.79 -13.57
CA PHE A 146 -6.04 45.02 -13.92
C PHE A 146 -4.51 44.92 -13.78
N ASP A 147 -3.96 43.73 -13.49
CA ASP A 147 -2.55 43.48 -13.17
C ASP A 147 -1.94 44.53 -12.20
N SER A 148 -2.68 44.88 -11.14
CA SER A 148 -2.32 45.98 -10.25
C SER A 148 -2.22 45.54 -8.79
N ILE A 149 -1.38 46.24 -8.02
CA ILE A 149 -1.20 46.01 -6.59
C ILE A 149 -1.70 47.24 -5.84
N SER A 150 -2.62 47.02 -4.92
CA SER A 150 -3.13 48.01 -3.99
C SER A 150 -2.51 47.77 -2.62
N ILE A 151 -1.77 48.73 -2.07
CA ILE A 151 -1.17 48.64 -0.73
C ILE A 151 -1.86 49.65 0.19
N GLU A 152 -2.22 49.19 1.38
CA GLU A 152 -2.86 49.99 2.42
C GLU A 152 -2.01 51.20 2.80
N GLY A 153 -2.61 52.39 2.78
CA GLY A 153 -1.97 53.64 3.21
C GLY A 153 -0.90 54.20 2.25
N ASP A 154 -0.83 53.73 1.01
CA ASP A 154 -0.04 54.41 -0.03
C ASP A 154 -0.66 55.76 -0.41
N GLU A 155 0.18 56.73 -0.81
CA GLU A 155 -0.12 58.16 -1.07
C GLU A 155 -1.26 58.43 -2.09
N LYS A 156 -1.81 57.40 -2.74
CA LYS A 156 -3.01 57.51 -3.56
C LYS A 156 -4.21 57.29 -2.63
N ASP A 157 -4.89 58.36 -2.23
CA ASP A 157 -6.01 58.47 -1.26
C ASP A 157 -7.14 57.42 -1.32
N PHE A 158 -7.13 56.52 -2.32
CA PHE A 158 -8.08 55.44 -2.52
C PHE A 158 -7.87 54.20 -1.63
N TYR A 159 -6.73 54.04 -0.94
CA TYR A 159 -6.42 52.86 -0.12
C TYR A 159 -6.23 53.16 1.37
N ALA A 160 -7.00 54.10 1.89
CA ALA A 160 -7.09 54.33 3.34
C ALA A 160 -7.54 53.04 4.07
N PRO A 161 -7.19 52.86 5.37
CA PRO A 161 -7.47 51.63 6.10
C PRO A 161 -8.93 51.14 6.01
N TRP A 162 -9.90 52.05 6.15
CA TRP A 162 -11.33 51.73 6.08
C TRP A 162 -11.77 51.19 4.71
N MET A 163 -11.21 51.71 3.62
CA MET A 163 -11.50 51.22 2.27
C MET A 163 -10.83 49.87 2.06
N MET A 164 -9.63 49.71 2.60
CA MET A 164 -8.89 48.46 2.54
C MET A 164 -9.63 47.34 3.27
N ASP A 165 -10.29 47.60 4.41
CA ASP A 165 -11.12 46.63 5.11
C ASP A 165 -12.23 46.08 4.19
N ILE A 166 -12.97 46.97 3.53
CA ILE A 166 -14.05 46.60 2.61
C ILE A 166 -13.52 45.79 1.42
N LEU A 167 -12.40 46.24 0.82
CA LEU A 167 -11.78 45.54 -0.30
C LEU A 167 -11.24 44.18 0.11
N TRP A 168 -10.68 44.07 1.31
CA TRP A 168 -10.13 42.84 1.84
C TRP A 168 -11.23 41.80 2.06
N GLU A 169 -12.35 42.17 2.70
CA GLU A 169 -13.51 41.28 2.87
C GLU A 169 -14.09 40.78 1.54
N LYS A 170 -14.06 41.63 0.51
CA LYS A 170 -14.63 41.29 -0.80
C LYS A 170 -13.69 40.46 -1.69
N LYS A 171 -12.38 40.76 -1.66
CA LYS A 171 -11.39 40.21 -2.60
C LYS A 171 -10.48 39.13 -2.01
N CYS A 172 -10.40 39.04 -0.68
CA CYS A 172 -9.53 38.12 0.02
C CYS A 172 -10.36 37.06 0.75
N PRO A 173 -10.31 35.78 0.32
CA PRO A 173 -11.01 34.68 0.98
C PRO A 173 -10.38 34.26 2.31
#